data_AF-A0A8S9MBX7-F1
#
_entry.id   AF-A0A8S9MBX7-F1
#
_cell.length_a   1.000
_cell.length_b   1.000
_cell.length_c   1.000
_cell.angle_alpha   90.00
_cell.angle_beta   90.00
_cell.angle_gamma   90.00
#
_symmetry.space_group_name_H-M   'P 1'
#
loop_
_entity.id
_entity.type
_entity.pdbx_description
1 polymer ?
#
loop_
_entity_poly.entity_id
_entity_poly.type
_entity_poly.pdbx_seq_one_letter_code
_entity_poly.pdbx_strand_id
1 'polypeptide(L)'
;MARIAKISISTVDRNPSVSPTTVDKLHHHAPFGTITSSQKHINASAHISIVTLSPLRRHRNKKQNVVTCLHLHLVSPKASGSTHEVSQSSLSDPATVLANLNTKVFPLTPVVLPDGDSSASIQFIQSNILQAMSQLFHLGERMDDHASLRADLVALTSQLREEKDNVLAKEKEIKALKLKVTNQDEAGTLAAAKNVSLREQLEHREEEICDLRCAAETFDVEKTMAVSGAIVVTRWELMREWLNHLTDSWDLEGTLERYKMMKTSEAEFMGIPAPSFEGEPKIPSKTEAEKTPEPAADDPPTYS
;
A
#
# COMPACT_ATOMS: atom_id res chain seq x y z
N MET A 1 -2.29 -35.54 4.43
CA MET A 1 -1.06 -35.13 3.72
C MET A 1 -1.21 -33.68 3.29
N ALA A 2 -0.68 -32.74 4.08
CA ALA A 2 -0.74 -31.31 3.79
C ALA A 2 0.48 -30.88 2.94
N ARG A 3 0.24 -30.21 1.81
CA ARG A 3 1.29 -29.65 0.95
C ARG A 3 1.62 -28.24 1.43
N ILE A 4 2.82 -28.07 1.97
CA ILE A 4 3.38 -26.75 2.30
C ILE A 4 3.94 -26.16 1.00
N ALA A 5 3.38 -25.06 0.54
CA ALA A 5 3.91 -24.29 -0.58
C ALA A 5 5.10 -23.45 -0.10
N LYS A 6 6.28 -23.73 -0.64
CA LYS A 6 7.50 -22.93 -0.43
C LYS A 6 7.38 -21.64 -1.24
N ILE A 7 7.37 -20.50 -0.55
CA ILE A 7 7.47 -19.17 -1.17
C ILE A 7 8.96 -18.80 -1.19
N SER A 8 9.56 -18.79 -2.38
CA SER A 8 10.92 -18.27 -2.58
C SER A 8 10.84 -16.79 -2.91
N ILE A 9 11.44 -15.95 -2.06
CA ILE A 9 11.59 -14.52 -2.30
C ILE A 9 12.92 -14.30 -2.99
N SER A 10 12.88 -13.88 -4.26
CA SER A 10 14.05 -13.42 -5.01
C SER A 10 14.28 -11.95 -4.68
N THR A 11 15.42 -11.65 -4.05
CA THR A 11 15.93 -10.30 -3.87
C THR A 11 16.61 -9.86 -5.15
N VAL A 12 16.15 -8.75 -5.71
CA VAL A 12 16.72 -8.06 -6.87
C VAL A 12 17.93 -7.25 -6.40
N ASP A 13 19.13 -7.70 -6.75
CA ASP A 13 20.37 -6.93 -6.58
C ASP A 13 20.39 -5.76 -7.57
N ARG A 14 20.42 -4.53 -7.05
CA ARG A 14 20.71 -3.32 -7.83
C ARG A 14 22.19 -2.96 -7.64
N ASN A 15 23.01 -3.33 -8.60
CA ASN A 15 24.34 -2.75 -8.79
C ASN A 15 24.24 -1.32 -9.35
N PRO A 16 25.00 -0.36 -8.82
CA PRO A 16 25.51 0.75 -9.59
C PRO A 16 27.00 0.55 -9.90
N SER A 17 27.28 0.35 -11.19
CA SER A 17 28.59 0.46 -11.81
C SER A 17 29.13 1.89 -11.65
N VAL A 18 30.25 2.04 -10.94
CA VAL A 18 31.08 3.26 -10.98
C VAL A 18 32.51 2.85 -11.33
N SER A 19 32.97 3.35 -12.47
CA SER A 19 34.32 3.20 -13.01
C SER A 19 35.32 4.05 -12.22
N PRO A 20 36.54 3.58 -11.94
CA PRO A 20 37.62 4.45 -11.49
C PRO A 20 38.48 4.93 -12.67
N THR A 21 38.63 6.25 -12.76
CA THR A 21 39.55 6.95 -13.67
C THR A 21 40.99 6.83 -13.16
N THR A 22 41.87 6.48 -14.08
CA THR A 22 43.34 6.46 -13.99
C THR A 22 43.92 7.81 -13.58
N VAL A 23 44.81 7.83 -12.57
CA VAL A 23 45.83 8.88 -12.43
C VAL A 23 47.16 8.22 -12.05
N ASP A 24 48.16 8.48 -12.90
CA ASP A 24 49.54 8.01 -12.84
C ASP A 24 50.42 8.90 -11.93
N LYS A 25 51.36 8.23 -11.25
CA LYS A 25 52.75 8.60 -10.87
C LYS A 25 53.13 10.03 -10.43
N LEU A 26 53.82 10.12 -9.28
CA LEU A 26 55.25 10.50 -9.22
C LEU A 26 55.92 10.24 -7.83
N HIS A 27 57.19 9.84 -7.91
CA HIS A 27 58.28 9.66 -6.93
C HIS A 27 58.42 10.77 -5.84
N HIS A 28 59.13 10.67 -4.69
CA HIS A 28 60.23 9.84 -4.14
C HIS A 28 60.38 10.11 -2.61
N HIS A 29 61.23 9.32 -1.94
CA HIS A 29 61.96 9.53 -0.67
C HIS A 29 61.40 9.03 0.69
N ALA A 30 62.29 8.33 1.38
CA ALA A 30 62.18 7.56 2.64
C ALA A 30 62.58 8.40 3.89
N PRO A 31 63.00 7.83 5.04
CA PRO A 31 62.32 6.95 6.01
C PRO A 31 62.35 7.53 7.46
N PHE A 32 61.88 6.72 8.42
CA PHE A 32 62.00 6.82 9.90
C PHE A 32 60.91 7.56 10.69
N GLY A 33 60.40 6.89 11.72
CA GLY A 33 59.61 7.50 12.80
C GLY A 33 58.72 6.52 13.55
N THR A 34 59.31 5.72 14.43
CA THR A 34 58.60 4.90 15.44
C THR A 34 57.86 5.82 16.40
N ILE A 35 56.52 5.73 16.47
CA ILE A 35 55.75 6.24 17.62
C ILE A 35 54.65 5.24 17.98
N THR A 36 54.82 4.65 19.15
CA THR A 36 53.82 3.94 19.94
C THR A 36 52.61 4.82 20.20
N SER A 37 51.40 4.36 19.86
CA SER A 37 50.17 4.97 20.39
C SER A 37 49.09 3.93 20.63
N SER A 38 48.86 3.75 21.93
CA SER A 38 47.72 3.18 22.63
C SER A 38 46.47 2.90 21.79
N GLN A 39 46.11 1.62 21.73
CA GLN A 39 44.87 1.11 21.17
C GLN A 39 43.70 1.44 22.10
N LYS A 40 43.09 2.62 21.90
CA LYS A 40 41.74 2.91 22.39
C LYS A 40 40.74 2.27 21.44
N HIS A 41 40.14 1.17 21.88
CA HIS A 41 38.87 0.69 21.33
C HIS A 41 37.81 1.76 21.56
N ILE A 42 37.58 2.61 20.55
CA ILE A 42 36.35 3.38 20.45
C ILE A 42 35.34 2.46 19.79
N ASN A 43 34.51 1.82 20.60
CA ASN A 43 33.27 1.22 20.18
C ASN A 43 32.44 2.35 19.54
N ALA A 44 32.38 2.39 18.21
CA ALA A 44 31.42 3.20 17.50
C ALA A 44 30.04 2.59 17.74
N SER A 45 29.43 2.95 18.88
CA SER A 45 28.00 2.80 19.11
C SER A 45 27.30 3.65 18.07
N ALA A 46 26.86 3.03 16.99
CA ALA A 46 25.87 3.62 16.11
C ALA A 46 24.59 3.75 16.92
N HIS A 47 24.41 4.92 17.56
CA HIS A 47 23.11 5.39 17.99
C HIS A 47 22.25 5.54 16.74
N ILE A 48 21.53 4.48 16.38
CA ILE A 48 20.31 4.59 15.59
C ILE A 48 19.31 5.27 16.52
N SER A 49 19.30 6.60 16.49
CA SER A 49 18.16 7.36 16.96
C SER A 49 16.99 7.00 16.05
N ILE A 50 16.23 5.98 16.44
CA ILE A 50 14.86 5.83 15.96
C ILE A 50 14.14 7.05 16.52
N VAL A 51 14.07 8.11 15.72
CA VAL A 51 13.06 9.14 15.91
C VAL A 51 11.75 8.42 15.70
N THR A 52 11.17 7.93 16.80
CA THR A 52 9.76 7.60 16.88
C THR A 52 9.02 8.89 16.61
N LEU A 53 8.67 9.10 15.34
CA LEU A 53 7.65 10.05 14.95
C LEU A 53 6.37 9.57 15.62
N SER A 54 6.09 10.10 16.80
CA SER A 54 4.76 10.01 17.42
C SER A 54 3.74 10.41 16.35
N PRO A 55 2.59 9.73 16.25
CA PRO A 55 1.55 10.11 15.31
C PRO A 55 1.19 11.55 15.61
N LEU A 56 1.48 12.43 14.66
CA LEU A 56 1.06 13.81 14.70
C LEU A 56 -0.46 13.77 14.80
N ARG A 57 -0.98 14.00 16.02
CA ARG A 57 -2.38 14.20 16.35
C ARG A 57 -2.93 15.16 15.31
N ARG A 58 -3.65 14.61 14.33
CA ARG A 58 -4.14 15.37 13.18
C ARG A 58 -5.29 16.22 13.71
N HIS A 59 -4.92 17.42 14.12
CA HIS A 59 -5.83 18.48 14.50
C HIS A 59 -6.87 18.62 13.39
N ARG A 60 -8.12 18.39 13.77
CA ARG A 60 -9.34 18.53 12.99
C ARG A 60 -9.48 20.00 12.58
N ASN A 61 -8.73 20.43 11.57
CA ASN A 61 -8.98 21.70 10.90
C ASN A 61 -9.99 21.46 9.80
N LYS A 62 -11.22 21.85 10.12
CA LYS A 62 -12.36 22.06 9.24
C LYS A 62 -12.02 23.23 8.29
N LYS A 63 -11.07 23.02 7.38
CA LYS A 63 -10.95 23.83 6.17
C LYS A 63 -11.73 23.07 5.10
N GLN A 64 -12.86 23.65 4.71
CA GLN A 64 -13.49 23.37 3.43
C GLN A 64 -12.42 23.58 2.35
N ASN A 65 -11.72 22.51 1.98
CA ASN A 65 -11.17 22.42 0.64
C ASN A 65 -12.39 22.20 -0.25
N VAL A 66 -12.92 23.32 -0.74
CA VAL A 66 -13.55 23.37 -2.06
C VAL A 66 -12.49 22.86 -3.01
N VAL A 67 -12.50 21.55 -3.22
CA VAL A 67 -11.92 20.95 -4.41
C VAL A 67 -12.85 21.42 -5.50
N THR A 68 -12.48 22.54 -6.12
CA THR A 68 -12.92 22.85 -7.48
C THR A 68 -12.38 21.70 -8.31
N CYS A 69 -13.19 20.64 -8.42
CA CYS A 69 -13.05 19.68 -9.48
C CYS A 69 -13.06 20.53 -10.75
N LEU A 70 -11.90 20.68 -11.39
CA LEU A 70 -11.87 21.02 -12.79
C LEU A 70 -12.62 19.88 -13.46
N HIS A 71 -13.91 20.13 -13.63
CA HIS A 71 -14.85 19.37 -14.41
C HIS A 71 -14.35 19.52 -15.84
N LEU A 72 -13.31 18.74 -16.17
CA LEU A 72 -13.02 18.38 -17.54
C LEU A 72 -14.27 17.64 -18.00
N HIS A 73 -15.18 18.43 -18.55
CA HIS A 73 -16.30 18.00 -19.34
C HIS A 73 -15.68 17.27 -20.52
N LEU A 74 -15.36 15.98 -20.30
CA LEU A 74 -15.07 15.05 -21.36
C LEU A 74 -16.40 14.87 -22.08
N VAL A 75 -16.66 15.84 -22.96
CA VAL A 75 -17.70 15.76 -23.98
C VAL A 75 -17.43 14.44 -24.66
N SER A 76 -18.27 13.47 -24.34
CA SER A 76 -18.35 12.20 -25.04
C SER A 76 -18.60 12.58 -26.51
N PRO A 77 -17.70 12.28 -27.45
CA PRO A 77 -18.01 12.45 -28.84
C PRO A 77 -19.09 11.42 -29.13
N LYS A 78 -20.32 11.91 -29.24
CA LYS A 78 -21.46 11.13 -29.66
C LYS A 78 -21.12 10.59 -31.04
N ALA A 79 -20.93 9.27 -31.08
CA ALA A 79 -20.72 8.53 -32.30
C ALA A 79 -21.93 8.67 -33.21
N SER A 80 -21.63 8.59 -34.51
CA SER A 80 -22.53 8.32 -35.63
C SER A 80 -23.49 9.42 -36.03
N GLY A 81 -23.18 9.99 -37.20
CA GLY A 81 -24.16 10.68 -38.02
C GLY A 81 -23.59 11.58 -39.11
N SER A 82 -22.27 11.79 -39.23
CA SER A 82 -21.75 12.43 -40.44
C SER A 82 -21.32 11.33 -41.40
N THR A 83 -22.27 10.95 -42.25
CA THR A 83 -21.99 10.54 -43.62
C THR A 83 -20.93 11.50 -44.14
N HIS A 84 -19.67 11.08 -44.11
CA HIS A 84 -18.66 11.72 -44.90
C HIS A 84 -19.06 11.31 -46.32
N GLU A 85 -19.94 12.11 -46.93
CA GLU A 85 -19.73 12.45 -48.32
C GLU A 85 -18.30 12.99 -48.34
N VAL A 86 -17.36 12.07 -48.57
CA VAL A 86 -16.28 12.35 -49.48
C VAL A 86 -17.03 12.89 -50.68
N SER A 87 -17.10 14.22 -50.78
CA SER A 87 -17.25 14.87 -52.06
C SER A 87 -16.20 14.18 -52.91
N GLN A 88 -16.65 13.16 -53.64
CA GLN A 88 -15.90 12.51 -54.69
C GLN A 88 -15.48 13.70 -55.51
N SER A 89 -14.22 14.08 -55.34
CA SER A 89 -13.65 15.24 -55.99
C SER A 89 -13.94 15.01 -57.44
N SER A 90 -14.91 15.80 -57.92
CA SER A 90 -15.58 15.73 -59.21
C SER A 90 -14.85 14.73 -60.10
N LEU A 91 -15.34 13.47 -60.07
CA LEU A 91 -14.97 12.46 -61.06
C LEU A 91 -15.41 13.09 -62.37
N SER A 92 -14.49 13.84 -62.96
CA SER A 92 -14.74 14.67 -64.12
C SER A 92 -15.39 13.77 -65.13
N ASP A 93 -16.67 14.03 -65.38
CA ASP A 93 -17.50 13.21 -66.25
C ASP A 93 -16.69 12.92 -67.53
N PRO A 94 -16.55 11.64 -67.92
CA PRO A 94 -15.71 11.27 -69.06
C PRO A 94 -16.04 12.10 -70.30
N ALA A 95 -17.30 12.53 -70.47
CA ALA A 95 -17.68 13.41 -71.58
C ALA A 95 -17.12 14.83 -71.44
N THR A 96 -17.00 15.36 -70.23
CA THR A 96 -16.36 16.66 -69.95
C THR A 96 -14.84 16.61 -70.16
N VAL A 97 -14.18 15.51 -69.76
CA VAL A 97 -12.74 15.31 -70.03
C VAL A 97 -12.49 15.15 -71.53
N LEU A 98 -13.34 14.38 -72.22
CA LEU A 98 -13.26 14.19 -73.66
C LEU A 98 -13.50 15.50 -74.42
N ALA A 99 -14.48 16.30 -74.00
CA ALA A 99 -14.75 17.62 -74.56
C ALA A 99 -13.56 18.58 -74.37
N ASN A 100 -12.96 18.61 -73.17
CA ASN A 100 -11.77 19.43 -72.91
C ASN A 100 -10.58 19.00 -73.77
N LEU A 101 -10.36 17.68 -73.90
CA LEU A 101 -9.30 17.13 -74.75
C LEU A 101 -9.55 17.49 -76.23
N ASN A 102 -10.79 17.37 -76.71
CA ASN A 102 -11.16 17.74 -78.07
C ASN A 102 -10.86 19.23 -78.35
N THR A 103 -11.19 20.12 -77.41
CA THR A 103 -10.91 21.57 -77.56
C THR A 103 -9.43 21.94 -77.49
N LYS A 104 -8.58 21.09 -76.90
CA LYS A 104 -7.13 21.30 -76.81
C LYS A 104 -6.34 20.63 -77.92
N VAL A 105 -6.82 19.49 -78.42
CA VAL A 105 -6.17 18.69 -79.48
C VAL A 105 -6.60 19.17 -80.87
N PHE A 106 -7.83 19.62 -81.02
CA PHE A 106 -8.33 20.22 -82.26
C PHE A 106 -8.78 21.67 -81.99
N PRO A 107 -8.02 22.68 -82.44
CA PRO A 107 -8.49 24.05 -82.35
C PRO A 107 -9.81 24.17 -83.12
N LEU A 108 -10.88 24.56 -82.43
CA LEU A 108 -12.20 24.85 -83.01
C LEU A 108 -12.14 25.99 -84.04
N THR A 109 -11.05 26.75 -84.04
CA THR A 109 -10.76 27.78 -85.02
C THR A 109 -10.20 27.12 -86.28
N PRO A 110 -10.90 27.17 -87.43
CA PRO A 110 -10.33 26.71 -88.68
C PRO A 110 -9.01 27.42 -88.90
N VAL A 111 -7.94 26.64 -89.06
CA VAL A 111 -6.61 27.16 -89.34
C VAL A 111 -6.70 27.85 -90.71
N VAL A 112 -6.79 29.18 -90.68
CA VAL A 112 -6.79 30.01 -91.88
C VAL A 112 -5.41 29.88 -92.51
N LEU A 113 -5.35 29.19 -93.64
CA LEU A 113 -4.15 29.13 -94.46
C LEU A 113 -3.76 30.56 -94.86
N PRO A 114 -2.49 30.96 -94.73
CA PRO A 114 -2.07 32.29 -95.15
C PRO A 114 -2.40 32.50 -96.63
N ASP A 115 -3.14 33.58 -96.95
CA ASP A 115 -3.46 34.02 -98.31
C ASP A 115 -2.16 34.43 -99.02
N GLY A 116 -1.50 33.46 -99.67
CA GLY A 116 -0.22 33.63 -100.34
C GLY A 116 0.23 32.36 -101.06
N ASP A 117 1.32 32.46 -101.82
CA ASP A 117 1.88 31.40 -102.67
C ASP A 117 1.76 30.00 -102.04
N SER A 118 1.32 29.01 -102.83
CA SER A 118 1.11 27.62 -102.41
C SER A 118 2.25 27.04 -101.57
N SER A 119 3.49 27.51 -101.80
CA SER A 119 4.69 27.19 -101.02
C SER A 119 4.59 27.56 -99.52
N ALA A 120 4.09 28.75 -99.17
CA ALA A 120 3.99 29.21 -97.79
C ALA A 120 2.94 28.41 -96.99
N SER A 121 1.83 28.08 -97.65
CA SER A 121 0.80 27.18 -97.12
C SER A 121 1.34 25.77 -96.84
N ILE A 122 2.15 25.22 -97.75
CA ILE A 122 2.79 23.90 -97.58
C ILE A 122 3.77 23.92 -96.40
N GLN A 123 4.63 24.94 -96.29
CA GLN A 123 5.59 25.04 -95.18
C GLN A 123 4.90 25.17 -93.82
N PHE A 124 3.82 25.94 -93.75
CA PHE A 124 3.03 26.08 -92.52
C PHE A 124 2.35 24.77 -92.11
N ILE A 125 1.79 24.02 -93.07
CA ILE A 125 1.25 22.67 -92.82
C ILE A 125 2.36 21.73 -92.34
N GLN A 126 3.52 21.73 -92.99
CA GLN A 126 4.67 20.91 -92.60
C GLN A 126 5.15 21.23 -91.19
N SER A 127 5.26 22.51 -90.83
CA SER A 127 5.64 22.97 -89.48
C SER A 127 4.64 22.50 -88.42
N ASN A 128 3.34 22.66 -88.67
CA ASN A 128 2.28 22.23 -87.74
C ASN A 128 2.29 20.70 -87.54
N ILE A 129 2.50 19.92 -88.61
CA ILE A 129 2.59 18.45 -88.53
C ILE A 129 3.81 18.06 -87.68
N LEU A 130 4.97 18.68 -87.91
CA LEU A 130 6.17 18.43 -87.10
C LEU A 130 5.96 18.80 -85.62
N GLN A 131 5.29 19.92 -85.34
CA GLN A 131 4.96 20.35 -83.98
C GLN A 131 4.00 19.37 -83.29
N ALA A 132 2.96 18.89 -83.98
CA ALA A 132 2.03 17.90 -83.44
C ALA A 132 2.72 16.54 -83.18
N MET A 133 3.60 16.11 -84.08
CA MET A 133 4.41 14.90 -83.88
C MET A 133 5.35 15.02 -82.67
N SER A 134 5.98 16.19 -82.47
CA SER A 134 6.82 16.46 -81.29
C SER A 134 6.01 16.43 -79.99
N GLN A 135 4.80 17.02 -79.97
CA GLN A 135 3.91 16.97 -78.80
C GLN A 135 3.43 15.54 -78.51
N LEU A 136 3.12 14.75 -79.55
CA LEU A 136 2.71 13.36 -79.39
C LEU A 136 3.86 12.49 -78.86
N PHE A 137 5.09 12.73 -79.30
CA PHE A 137 6.29 12.05 -78.81
C PHE A 137 6.50 12.30 -77.31
N HIS A 138 6.50 13.57 -76.87
CA HIS A 138 6.63 13.91 -75.45
C HIS A 138 5.42 13.48 -74.61
N LEU A 139 4.23 13.40 -75.19
CA LEU A 139 3.07 12.82 -74.53
C LEU A 139 3.26 11.31 -74.28
N GLY A 140 3.87 10.59 -75.23
CA GLY A 140 4.28 9.20 -75.08
C GLY A 140 5.25 9.02 -73.91
N GLU A 141 6.33 9.82 -73.85
CA GLU A 141 7.28 9.79 -72.71
C GLU A 141 6.57 10.06 -71.37
N ARG A 142 5.66 11.03 -71.33
CA ARG A 142 4.86 11.33 -70.12
C ARG A 142 3.85 10.24 -69.75
N MET A 143 3.47 9.37 -70.68
CA MET A 143 2.63 8.21 -70.38
C MET A 143 3.43 7.05 -69.78
N ASP A 144 4.73 6.96 -70.05
CA ASP A 144 5.59 5.99 -69.36
C ASP A 144 5.72 6.36 -67.86
N ASP A 145 5.77 7.65 -67.51
CA ASP A 145 5.65 8.12 -66.12
C ASP A 145 4.32 7.73 -65.47
N HIS A 146 3.24 7.61 -66.26
CA HIS A 146 1.93 7.18 -65.77
C HIS A 146 1.93 5.68 -65.40
N ALA A 147 2.78 4.86 -66.02
CA ALA A 147 2.97 3.47 -65.59
C ALA A 147 3.61 3.41 -64.19
N SER A 148 4.57 4.29 -63.89
CA SER A 148 5.14 4.44 -62.54
C SER A 148 4.07 4.86 -61.53
N LEU A 149 3.29 5.91 -61.84
CA LEU A 149 2.20 6.39 -60.98
C LEU A 149 1.20 5.27 -60.64
N ARG A 150 0.86 4.42 -61.62
CA ARG A 150 -0.05 3.30 -61.41
C ARG A 150 0.55 2.24 -60.48
N ALA A 151 1.85 1.95 -60.59
CA ALA A 151 2.53 1.04 -59.67
C ALA A 151 2.51 1.58 -58.23
N ASP A 152 2.76 2.88 -58.05
CA ASP A 152 2.71 3.53 -56.74
C ASP A 152 1.31 3.49 -56.12
N LEU A 153 0.26 3.67 -56.92
CA LEU A 153 -1.13 3.57 -56.46
C LEU A 153 -1.44 2.15 -55.95
N VAL A 154 -0.99 1.11 -56.67
CA VAL A 154 -1.15 -0.28 -56.24
C VAL A 154 -0.37 -0.55 -54.94
N ALA A 155 0.87 -0.06 -54.85
CA ALA A 155 1.68 -0.18 -53.65
C ALA A 155 1.02 0.50 -52.43
N LEU A 156 0.55 1.74 -52.59
CA LEU A 156 -0.18 2.49 -51.56
C LEU A 156 -1.48 1.79 -51.14
N THR A 157 -2.21 1.21 -52.08
CA THR A 157 -3.44 0.46 -51.79
C THR A 157 -3.15 -0.81 -50.97
N SER A 158 -2.03 -1.48 -51.26
CA SER A 158 -1.58 -2.64 -50.48
C SER A 158 -1.16 -2.22 -49.07
N GLN A 159 -0.37 -1.15 -48.95
CA GLN A 159 0.08 -0.63 -47.66
C GLN A 159 -1.10 -0.18 -46.80
N LEU A 160 -2.10 0.51 -47.38
CA LEU A 160 -3.30 0.93 -46.68
C LEU A 160 -4.08 -0.27 -46.10
N ARG A 161 -4.13 -1.39 -46.83
CA ARG A 161 -4.78 -2.62 -46.36
C ARG A 161 -4.04 -3.24 -45.18
N GLU A 162 -2.72 -3.37 -45.30
CA GLU A 162 -1.87 -3.91 -44.24
C GLU A 162 -1.95 -3.07 -42.96
N GLU A 163 -1.82 -1.74 -43.09
CA GLU A 163 -1.95 -0.83 -41.95
C GLU A 163 -3.34 -0.88 -41.32
N LYS A 164 -4.40 -1.03 -42.13
CA LYS A 164 -5.75 -1.23 -41.58
C LYS A 164 -5.83 -2.48 -40.72
N ASP A 165 -5.26 -3.59 -41.17
CA ASP A 165 -5.28 -4.85 -40.43
C ASP A 165 -4.41 -4.78 -39.16
N ASN A 166 -3.27 -4.07 -39.22
CA ASN A 166 -2.44 -3.75 -38.06
C ASN A 166 -3.19 -2.91 -37.02
N VAL A 167 -3.87 -1.83 -37.45
CA VAL A 167 -4.71 -0.99 -36.59
C VAL A 167 -5.81 -1.83 -35.91
N LEU A 168 -6.48 -2.72 -36.65
CA LEU A 168 -7.48 -3.62 -36.08
C LEU A 168 -6.89 -4.61 -35.06
N ALA A 169 -5.68 -5.12 -35.30
CA ALA A 169 -4.98 -5.97 -34.34
C ALA A 169 -4.63 -5.21 -33.05
N LYS A 170 -4.09 -3.99 -33.19
CA LYS A 170 -3.76 -3.10 -32.06
C LYS A 170 -5.00 -2.68 -31.27
N GLU A 171 -6.14 -2.47 -31.93
CA GLU A 171 -7.39 -2.17 -31.25
C GLU A 171 -7.86 -3.32 -30.34
N LYS A 172 -7.70 -4.58 -30.79
CA LYS A 172 -8.01 -5.76 -29.97
C LYS A 172 -7.07 -5.85 -28.75
N GLU A 173 -5.78 -5.57 -28.93
CA GLU A 173 -4.80 -5.53 -27.85
C GLU A 173 -5.15 -4.46 -26.80
N ILE A 174 -5.50 -3.24 -27.24
CA ILE A 174 -5.93 -2.15 -26.37
C ILE A 174 -7.19 -2.54 -25.59
N LYS A 175 -8.17 -3.17 -26.23
CA LYS A 175 -9.39 -3.66 -25.55
C LYS A 175 -9.06 -4.70 -24.47
N ALA A 176 -8.15 -5.63 -24.76
CA ALA A 176 -7.72 -6.63 -23.79
C ALA A 176 -6.94 -6.02 -22.61
N LEU A 177 -6.06 -5.05 -22.87
CA LEU A 177 -5.33 -4.33 -21.83
C LEU A 177 -6.26 -3.49 -20.96
N LYS A 178 -7.25 -2.82 -21.55
CA LYS A 178 -8.26 -2.05 -20.81
C LYS A 178 -9.02 -2.92 -19.81
N LEU A 179 -9.41 -4.13 -20.22
CA LEU A 179 -10.07 -5.09 -19.31
C LEU A 179 -9.15 -5.55 -18.17
N LYS A 180 -7.86 -5.76 -18.44
CA LYS A 180 -6.89 -6.12 -17.38
C LYS A 180 -6.73 -4.99 -16.36
N VAL A 181 -6.68 -3.75 -16.83
CA VAL A 181 -6.57 -2.57 -15.95
C VAL A 181 -7.81 -2.44 -15.06
N THR A 182 -9.03 -2.63 -15.58
CA THR A 182 -10.24 -2.59 -14.75
C THR A 182 -10.27 -3.70 -13.71
N ASN A 183 -9.88 -4.92 -14.07
CA ASN A 183 -9.82 -6.04 -13.12
C ASN A 183 -8.79 -5.79 -12.00
N GLN A 184 -7.66 -5.15 -12.32
CA GLN A 184 -6.66 -4.78 -11.32
C GLN A 184 -7.14 -3.65 -10.41
N ASP A 185 -7.87 -2.68 -10.95
CA ASP A 185 -8.46 -1.59 -10.19
C ASP A 185 -9.50 -2.09 -9.17
N GLU A 186 -10.37 -3.03 -9.60
CA GLU A 186 -11.34 -3.71 -8.72
C GLU A 186 -10.64 -4.54 -7.63
N ALA A 187 -9.59 -5.28 -8.00
CA ALA A 187 -8.79 -6.03 -7.02
C ALA A 187 -8.08 -5.08 -6.03
N GLY A 188 -7.58 -3.94 -6.52
CA GLY A 188 -6.95 -2.91 -5.71
C GLY A 188 -7.90 -2.25 -4.72
N THR A 189 -9.12 -1.92 -5.16
CA THR A 189 -10.18 -1.38 -4.29
C THR A 189 -10.61 -2.38 -3.21
N LEU A 190 -10.76 -3.66 -3.56
CA LEU A 190 -11.06 -4.71 -2.57
C LEU A 190 -9.92 -4.89 -1.56
N ALA A 191 -8.66 -4.85 -2.01
CA ALA A 191 -7.50 -4.91 -1.12
C ALA A 191 -7.43 -3.69 -0.18
N ALA A 192 -7.71 -2.49 -0.69
CA ALA A 192 -7.77 -1.27 0.10
C ALA A 192 -8.85 -1.34 1.19
N ALA A 193 -10.06 -1.81 0.84
CA ALA A 193 -11.15 -1.98 1.80
C ALA A 193 -10.80 -2.98 2.93
N LYS A 194 -10.17 -4.12 2.59
CA LYS A 194 -9.68 -5.08 3.59
C LYS A 194 -8.64 -4.47 4.52
N ASN A 195 -7.71 -3.67 3.99
CA ASN A 195 -6.70 -3.00 4.82
C ASN A 195 -7.33 -1.99 5.79
N VAL A 196 -8.37 -1.27 5.39
CA VAL A 196 -9.12 -0.38 6.29
C VAL A 196 -9.77 -1.18 7.42
N SER A 197 -10.49 -2.26 7.08
CA SER A 197 -11.13 -3.13 8.08
C SER A 197 -10.14 -3.75 9.07
N LEU A 198 -8.97 -4.20 8.61
CA LEU A 198 -7.94 -4.75 9.49
C LEU A 198 -7.34 -3.69 10.42
N ARG A 199 -7.21 -2.44 9.96
CA ARG A 199 -6.75 -1.33 10.81
C ARG A 199 -7.75 -1.00 11.91
N GLU A 200 -9.03 -0.96 11.58
CA GLU A 200 -10.11 -0.75 12.56
C GLU A 200 -10.13 -1.87 13.61
N GLN A 201 -9.96 -3.13 13.19
CA GLN A 201 -9.85 -4.25 14.13
C GLN A 201 -8.63 -4.13 15.03
N LEU A 202 -7.48 -3.70 14.49
CA LEU A 202 -6.26 -3.51 15.28
C LEU A 202 -6.45 -2.40 16.33
N GLU A 203 -7.03 -1.27 15.93
CA GLU A 203 -7.33 -0.16 16.83
C GLU A 203 -8.29 -0.60 17.95
N HIS A 204 -9.33 -1.36 17.63
CA HIS A 204 -10.26 -1.89 18.63
C HIS A 204 -9.57 -2.85 19.61
N ARG A 205 -8.70 -3.75 19.13
CA ARG A 205 -7.93 -4.64 20.00
C ARG A 205 -6.93 -3.89 20.87
N GLU A 206 -6.37 -2.79 20.38
CA GLU A 206 -5.48 -1.93 21.16
C GLU A 206 -6.22 -1.25 22.32
N GLU A 207 -7.46 -0.81 22.08
CA GLU A 207 -8.35 -0.27 23.13
C GLU A 207 -8.67 -1.32 24.20
N GLU A 208 -9.05 -2.54 23.80
CA GLU A 208 -9.28 -3.66 24.74
C GLU A 208 -8.05 -3.96 25.61
N ILE A 209 -6.85 -3.93 25.02
CA ILE A 209 -5.59 -4.13 25.75
C ILE A 209 -5.34 -2.99 26.76
N CYS A 210 -5.72 -1.76 26.42
CA CYS A 210 -5.61 -0.64 27.36
C CYS A 210 -6.55 -0.82 28.55
N ASP A 211 -7.82 -1.18 28.32
CA ASP A 211 -8.79 -1.40 29.38
C ASP A 211 -8.37 -2.55 30.31
N LEU A 212 -7.92 -3.67 29.73
CA LEU A 212 -7.44 -4.81 30.50
C LEU A 212 -6.21 -4.46 31.34
N ARG A 213 -5.32 -3.60 30.81
CA ARG A 213 -4.16 -3.13 31.55
C ARG A 213 -4.56 -2.25 32.73
N CYS A 214 -5.49 -1.32 32.53
CA CYS A 214 -6.05 -0.51 33.61
C CYS A 214 -6.71 -1.39 34.69
N ALA A 215 -7.50 -2.39 34.28
CA ALA A 215 -8.12 -3.32 35.21
C ALA A 215 -7.06 -4.10 36.02
N ALA A 216 -6.04 -4.63 35.33
CA ALA A 216 -4.94 -5.36 35.97
C ALA A 216 -4.16 -4.48 36.97
N GLU A 217 -3.89 -3.21 36.63
CA GLU A 217 -3.22 -2.26 37.52
C GLU A 217 -4.05 -1.98 38.79
N THR A 218 -5.38 -1.95 38.69
CA THR A 218 -6.27 -1.74 39.85
C THR A 218 -6.52 -2.98 40.69
N PHE A 219 -6.33 -4.18 40.12
CA PHE A 219 -6.70 -5.45 40.74
C PHE A 219 -5.98 -5.70 42.06
N ASP A 220 -4.68 -5.45 42.15
CA ASP A 220 -3.91 -5.72 43.38
C ASP A 220 -4.34 -4.83 44.56
N VAL A 221 -4.71 -3.58 44.28
CA VAL A 221 -5.22 -2.64 45.27
C VAL A 221 -6.59 -3.10 45.76
N GLU A 222 -7.50 -3.44 44.84
CA GLU A 222 -8.83 -3.95 45.17
C GLU A 222 -8.74 -5.24 45.99
N LYS A 223 -7.87 -6.18 45.59
CA LYS A 223 -7.58 -7.41 46.33
C LYS A 223 -7.12 -7.12 47.75
N THR A 224 -6.16 -6.18 47.91
CA THR A 224 -5.62 -5.83 49.23
C THR A 224 -6.70 -5.20 50.12
N MET A 225 -7.54 -4.34 49.55
CA MET A 225 -8.68 -3.74 50.24
C MET A 225 -9.71 -4.79 50.66
N ALA A 226 -10.07 -5.73 49.77
CA ALA A 226 -10.99 -6.81 50.08
C ALA A 226 -10.47 -7.73 51.20
N VAL A 227 -9.19 -8.12 51.15
CA VAL A 227 -8.54 -8.92 52.21
C VAL A 227 -8.54 -8.17 53.54
N SER A 228 -8.15 -6.89 53.52
CA SER A 228 -8.13 -6.06 54.73
C SER A 228 -9.54 -5.91 55.33
N GLY A 229 -10.55 -5.72 54.49
CA GLY A 229 -11.96 -5.69 54.89
C GLY A 229 -12.41 -7.00 55.54
N ALA A 230 -12.07 -8.14 54.94
CA ALA A 230 -12.39 -9.46 55.50
C ALA A 230 -11.74 -9.69 56.88
N ILE A 231 -10.49 -9.24 57.07
CA ILE A 231 -9.80 -9.32 58.38
C ILE A 231 -10.53 -8.49 59.44
N VAL A 232 -10.97 -7.27 59.10
CA VAL A 232 -11.72 -6.42 60.03
C VAL A 232 -13.06 -7.04 60.39
N VAL A 233 -13.80 -7.58 59.41
CA VAL A 233 -15.09 -8.23 59.63
C VAL A 233 -14.95 -9.46 60.53
N THR A 234 -14.02 -10.36 60.23
CA THR A 234 -13.77 -11.56 61.04
C THR A 234 -13.37 -11.22 62.47
N ARG A 235 -12.53 -10.20 62.66
CA ARG A 235 -12.18 -9.72 64.01
C ARG A 235 -13.40 -9.18 64.75
N TRP A 236 -14.25 -8.41 64.09
CA TRP A 236 -15.48 -7.86 64.70
C TRP A 236 -16.46 -8.97 65.10
N GLU A 237 -16.64 -9.98 64.26
CA GLU A 237 -17.49 -11.13 64.55
C GLU A 237 -16.96 -11.93 65.74
N LEU A 238 -15.66 -12.19 65.79
CA LEU A 238 -15.01 -12.85 66.93
C LEU A 238 -15.25 -12.06 68.23
N MET A 239 -15.07 -10.74 68.20
CA MET A 239 -15.34 -9.88 69.37
C MET A 239 -16.81 -9.92 69.79
N ARG A 240 -17.73 -9.91 68.83
CA ARG A 240 -19.17 -10.01 69.09
C ARG A 240 -19.52 -11.33 69.75
N GLU A 241 -18.96 -12.43 69.26
CA GLU A 241 -19.19 -13.76 69.82
C GLU A 241 -18.65 -13.89 71.24
N TRP A 242 -17.47 -13.30 71.48
CA TRP A 242 -16.88 -13.22 72.81
C TRP A 242 -17.77 -12.46 73.81
N LEU A 243 -18.30 -11.30 73.40
CA LEU A 243 -19.20 -10.48 74.20
C LEU A 243 -20.55 -11.18 74.49
N ASN A 244 -20.97 -12.13 73.65
CA ASN A 244 -22.21 -12.87 73.82
C ASN A 244 -22.06 -14.14 74.68
N HIS A 245 -20.91 -14.36 75.34
CA HIS A 245 -20.60 -15.58 76.12
C HIS A 245 -20.73 -16.90 75.35
N LEU A 246 -20.68 -16.85 74.02
CA LEU A 246 -20.70 -18.06 73.18
C LEU A 246 -19.33 -18.77 73.18
N THR A 247 -18.30 -18.15 73.75
CA THR A 247 -16.91 -18.62 73.80
C THR A 247 -16.73 -19.95 74.53
N ASP A 248 -17.57 -20.28 75.51
CA ASP A 248 -17.45 -21.54 76.28
C ASP A 248 -17.67 -22.79 75.41
N SER A 249 -18.26 -22.60 74.23
CA SER A 249 -18.51 -23.65 73.23
C SER A 249 -17.38 -23.83 72.20
N TRP A 250 -16.34 -22.99 72.23
CA TRP A 250 -15.24 -23.08 71.27
C TRP A 250 -14.29 -24.22 71.61
N ASP A 251 -14.20 -25.19 70.69
CA ASP A 251 -13.15 -26.20 70.69
C ASP A 251 -11.87 -25.63 70.05
N LEU A 252 -11.02 -25.04 70.90
CA LEU A 252 -9.76 -24.43 70.48
C LEU A 252 -8.80 -25.47 69.87
N GLU A 253 -8.81 -26.70 70.39
CA GLU A 253 -7.96 -27.79 69.90
C GLU A 253 -8.36 -28.19 68.48
N GLY A 254 -9.65 -28.48 68.26
CA GLY A 254 -10.16 -28.82 66.93
C GLY A 254 -10.05 -27.67 65.92
N THR A 255 -10.03 -26.42 66.39
CA THR A 255 -9.83 -25.26 65.51
C THR A 255 -8.35 -25.08 65.14
N LEU A 256 -7.43 -25.32 66.08
CA LEU A 256 -5.99 -25.30 65.81
C LEU A 256 -5.59 -26.41 64.82
N GLU A 257 -6.11 -27.63 65.00
CA GLU A 257 -5.85 -28.73 64.07
C GLU A 257 -6.36 -28.45 62.65
N ARG A 258 -7.56 -27.85 62.52
CA ARG A 258 -8.07 -27.41 61.21
C ARG A 258 -7.20 -26.32 60.59
N TYR A 259 -6.70 -25.38 61.39
CA TYR A 259 -5.78 -24.36 60.91
C TYR A 259 -4.47 -24.97 60.39
N LYS A 260 -3.84 -25.87 61.15
CA LYS A 260 -2.64 -26.60 60.72
C LYS A 260 -2.86 -27.32 59.40
N MET A 261 -3.97 -28.07 59.31
CA MET A 261 -4.35 -28.79 58.09
C MET A 261 -4.50 -27.85 56.89
N MET A 262 -5.21 -26.74 57.07
CA MET A 262 -5.36 -25.72 56.01
C MET A 262 -4.01 -25.16 55.59
N LYS A 263 -3.14 -24.74 56.52
CA LYS A 263 -1.83 -24.15 56.20
C LYS A 263 -0.87 -25.14 55.53
N THR A 264 -0.91 -26.42 55.92
CA THR A 264 -0.15 -27.47 55.24
C THR A 264 -0.67 -27.71 53.82
N SER A 265 -1.99 -27.74 53.61
CA SER A 265 -2.58 -27.89 52.27
C SER A 265 -2.32 -26.69 51.35
N GLU A 266 -2.30 -25.47 51.92
CA GLU A 266 -1.95 -24.24 51.19
C GLU A 266 -0.49 -24.28 50.72
N ALA A 267 0.41 -24.75 51.58
CA ALA A 267 1.82 -24.93 51.25
C ALA A 267 2.01 -25.96 50.12
N GLU A 268 1.29 -27.09 50.19
CA GLU A 268 1.30 -28.12 49.15
C GLU A 268 0.79 -27.59 47.81
N PHE A 269 -0.33 -26.85 47.80
CA PHE A 269 -0.89 -26.25 46.59
C PHE A 269 0.08 -25.27 45.92
N MET A 270 0.83 -24.50 46.72
CA MET A 270 1.85 -23.56 46.23
C MET A 270 3.19 -24.23 45.91
N GLY A 271 3.34 -25.53 46.18
CA GLY A 271 4.59 -26.27 45.97
C GLY A 271 5.74 -25.83 46.89
N ILE A 272 5.43 -25.28 48.07
CA ILE A 272 6.40 -24.83 49.06
C ILE A 272 6.45 -25.79 50.27
N PRO A 273 7.58 -25.86 51.01
CA PRO A 273 7.69 -26.73 52.18
C PRO A 273 6.63 -26.42 53.25
N ALA A 274 6.13 -27.47 53.92
CA ALA A 274 5.14 -27.31 54.98
C ALA A 274 5.68 -26.45 56.13
N PRO A 275 4.85 -25.55 56.70
CA PRO A 275 5.25 -24.71 57.82
C PRO A 275 5.52 -25.57 59.08
N SER A 276 6.57 -25.23 59.83
CA SER A 276 6.81 -25.81 61.17
C SER A 276 6.00 -25.06 62.22
N PHE A 277 5.43 -25.80 63.17
CA PHE A 277 4.63 -25.29 64.29
C PHE A 277 5.36 -25.45 65.65
N GLU A 278 6.69 -25.60 65.64
CA GLU A 278 7.54 -25.71 66.84
C GLU A 278 7.63 -24.37 67.59
N GLY A 279 6.56 -24.00 68.27
CA GLY A 279 6.47 -22.76 69.06
C GLY A 279 5.06 -22.39 69.50
N GLU A 280 4.10 -23.31 69.41
CA GLU A 280 2.70 -23.01 69.68
C GLU A 280 2.43 -22.65 71.15
N PRO A 281 1.57 -21.64 71.42
CA PRO A 281 1.12 -21.33 72.76
C PRO A 281 0.45 -22.56 73.38
N LYS A 282 0.83 -22.90 74.62
CA LYS A 282 0.15 -23.95 75.38
C LYS A 282 -1.28 -23.51 75.64
N ILE A 283 -2.26 -24.17 75.01
CA ILE A 283 -3.67 -23.91 75.27
C ILE A 283 -3.93 -24.28 76.74
N PRO A 284 -4.39 -23.35 77.58
CA PRO A 284 -4.67 -23.65 78.97
C PRO A 284 -5.75 -24.73 79.04
N SER A 285 -5.41 -25.87 79.65
CA SER A 285 -6.39 -26.94 79.83
C SER A 285 -7.49 -26.45 80.78
N LYS A 286 -8.75 -26.82 80.52
CA LYS A 286 -9.91 -26.43 81.34
C LYS A 286 -9.78 -26.79 82.83
N THR A 287 -8.78 -27.60 83.20
CA THR A 287 -8.54 -28.09 84.57
C THR A 287 -7.67 -27.16 85.42
N GLU A 288 -6.95 -26.19 84.84
CA GLU A 288 -6.08 -25.28 85.61
C GLU A 288 -6.74 -23.95 86.04
N ALA A 289 -7.93 -23.63 85.52
CA ALA A 289 -8.66 -22.39 85.85
C ALA A 289 -9.45 -22.45 87.16
N GLU A 290 -9.52 -23.60 87.83
CA GLU A 290 -10.20 -23.82 89.11
C GLU A 290 -9.18 -23.90 90.27
N LYS A 291 -8.27 -22.92 90.37
CA LYS A 291 -7.38 -22.81 91.53
C LYS A 291 -7.01 -21.37 91.84
N THR A 292 -8.02 -20.57 92.15
CA THR A 292 -7.85 -19.29 92.84
C THR A 292 -7.87 -19.56 94.35
N PRO A 293 -6.79 -19.30 95.11
CA PRO A 293 -6.92 -19.15 96.56
C PRO A 293 -7.58 -17.80 96.84
N GLU A 294 -8.65 -17.86 97.60
CA GLU A 294 -9.38 -16.76 98.22
C GLU A 294 -8.42 -15.74 98.87
N PRO A 295 -8.54 -14.41 98.63
CA PRO A 295 -7.68 -13.43 99.26
C PRO A 295 -8.05 -13.28 100.74
N ALA A 296 -7.08 -13.51 101.62
CA ALA A 296 -7.19 -13.22 103.04
C ALA A 296 -7.48 -11.72 103.25
N ALA A 297 -8.48 -11.44 104.08
CA ALA A 297 -8.85 -10.10 104.49
C ALA A 297 -7.68 -9.42 105.23
N ASP A 298 -7.13 -8.36 104.66
CA ASP A 298 -6.21 -7.44 105.34
C ASP A 298 -7.01 -6.30 105.97
N ASP A 299 -6.70 -6.03 107.24
CA ASP A 299 -7.34 -5.09 108.15
C ASP A 299 -7.29 -3.61 107.69
N PRO A 300 -8.27 -2.77 108.10
CA PRO A 300 -8.28 -1.35 107.77
C PRO A 300 -7.26 -0.55 108.60
N PRO A 301 -6.61 0.48 108.03
CA PRO A 301 -5.67 1.33 108.76
C PRO A 301 -6.39 2.28 109.71
N THR A 302 -5.95 2.29 110.97
CA THR A 302 -6.29 3.28 112.00
C THR A 302 -5.75 4.67 111.63
N TYR A 303 -6.65 5.65 111.56
CA TYR A 303 -6.33 7.07 111.45
C TYR A 303 -5.80 7.61 112.79
N SER A 304 -4.68 8.33 112.76
CA SER A 304 -4.22 9.25 113.81
C SER A 304 -3.42 10.38 113.17
#